data_AF-A0A397T213-F1
#
_entry.id   AF-A0A397T213-F1
#
_cell.length_a   1.000
_cell.length_b   1.000
_cell.length_c   1.000
_cell.angle_alpha   90.00
_cell.angle_beta   90.00
_cell.angle_gamma   90.00
#
_symmetry.space_group_name_H-M   'P 1'
#
loop_
_entity.id
_entity.type
_entity.pdbx_description
1 polymer ?
#
loop_
_entity_poly.entity_id
_entity_poly.type
_entity_poly.pdbx_seq_one_letter_code
_entity_poly.pdbx_strand_id
1 'polypeptide(L)'
;MAKSLFILLLLTLYYTSYVNAGYEVVFPGTGTVLQAGELSNVTWNLNTDGPTEPLVDVRLVSGSPANLQEVFTICKGVDPAIKKCDFAVPLDSVTRIDYAITIGKSPDNYGYGSYFTINGTGLIPPNYGCPNMGGYNCEGDIPCCGTDGYCGKGADFCGTGCQPQFSVKGSCKAVTNTLAKGAAPKRRRIDYY
;
A
#
# COMPACT_ATOMS: atom_id res chain seq x y z
N MET A 1 39.69 27.52 -38.48
CA MET A 1 39.45 26.18 -37.89
C MET A 1 39.48 26.34 -36.37
N ALA A 2 38.32 26.50 -35.72
CA ALA A 2 38.21 26.51 -34.27
C ALA A 2 37.25 25.39 -33.89
N LYS A 3 37.81 24.34 -33.28
CA LYS A 3 37.08 23.27 -32.63
C LYS A 3 36.67 23.78 -31.24
N SER A 4 35.54 23.27 -30.77
CA SER A 4 35.33 22.79 -29.40
C SER A 4 34.27 23.51 -28.58
N LEU A 5 33.32 22.67 -28.14
CA LEU A 5 32.59 22.69 -26.88
C LEU A 5 31.61 23.85 -26.62
N PHE A 6 30.34 23.61 -26.96
CA PHE A 6 29.25 23.99 -26.07
C PHE A 6 28.46 22.74 -25.70
N ILE A 7 28.58 22.40 -24.41
CA ILE A 7 28.00 21.26 -23.73
C ILE A 7 26.48 21.43 -23.71
N LEU A 8 25.78 20.48 -24.32
CA LEU A 8 24.33 20.32 -24.27
C LEU A 8 23.96 19.92 -22.83
N LEU A 9 23.66 20.89 -21.97
CA LEU A 9 23.16 20.66 -20.61
C LEU A 9 21.66 20.29 -20.70
N LEU A 10 21.37 19.05 -21.09
CA LEU A 10 20.05 18.43 -20.97
C LEU A 10 19.79 18.12 -19.49
N LEU A 11 19.30 19.12 -18.76
CA LEU A 11 18.63 18.92 -17.46
C LEU A 11 17.25 18.31 -17.73
N THR A 12 17.20 17.00 -17.95
CA THR A 12 15.95 16.25 -17.86
C THR A 12 15.54 16.19 -16.39
N LEU A 13 14.76 17.17 -15.97
CA LEU A 13 13.90 17.04 -14.79
C LEU A 13 12.94 15.88 -15.06
N TYR A 14 13.31 14.68 -14.58
CA TYR A 14 12.38 13.58 -14.39
C TYR A 14 11.38 14.02 -13.31
N TYR A 15 10.34 14.75 -13.73
CA TYR A 15 9.14 14.86 -12.92
C TYR A 15 8.55 13.46 -12.87
N THR A 16 8.78 12.75 -11.77
CA THR A 16 7.97 11.60 -11.41
C THR A 16 6.57 12.15 -11.17
N SER A 17 5.71 12.08 -12.19
CA SER A 17 4.29 12.31 -12.04
C SER A 17 3.75 11.22 -11.13
N TYR A 18 3.71 11.49 -9.83
CA TYR A 18 2.84 10.76 -8.94
C TYR A 18 1.43 11.09 -9.41
N VAL A 19 0.80 10.16 -10.12
CA VAL A 19 -0.60 10.31 -10.47
C VAL A 19 -1.36 10.12 -9.16
N ASN A 20 -1.71 11.23 -8.51
CA ASN A 20 -2.57 11.21 -7.35
C ASN A 20 -3.97 10.88 -7.88
N ALA A 21 -4.37 9.62 -7.77
CA ALA A 21 -5.69 9.20 -8.21
C ALA A 21 -6.75 10.05 -7.52
N GLY A 22 -7.78 10.48 -8.25
CA GLY A 22 -8.86 11.37 -7.77
C GLY A 22 -9.72 10.81 -6.61
N TYR A 23 -9.35 9.64 -6.09
CA TYR A 23 -10.17 8.79 -5.24
C TYR A 23 -9.34 8.16 -4.12
N GLU A 24 -9.88 8.21 -2.91
CA GLU A 24 -9.35 7.51 -1.74
C GLU A 24 -10.43 6.53 -1.26
N VAL A 25 -10.18 5.22 -1.39
CA VAL A 25 -11.11 4.21 -0.88
C VAL A 25 -11.03 4.18 0.64
N VAL A 26 -12.16 4.35 1.31
CA VAL A 26 -12.27 4.39 2.77
C VAL A 26 -12.70 3.03 3.33
N PHE A 27 -13.60 2.34 2.62
CA PHE A 27 -14.10 1.03 3.03
C PHE A 27 -14.41 0.17 1.79
N PRO A 28 -14.17 -1.16 1.86
CA PRO A 28 -13.42 -1.88 2.89
C PRO A 28 -11.95 -1.45 2.92
N GLY A 29 -11.34 -1.52 4.11
CA GLY A 29 -9.94 -1.15 4.33
C GLY A 29 -9.22 -2.17 5.20
N THR A 30 -7.96 -1.87 5.55
CA THR A 30 -7.10 -2.74 6.36
C THR A 30 -7.82 -3.28 7.60
N GLY A 31 -7.73 -4.59 7.81
CA GLY A 31 -8.34 -5.30 8.94
C GLY A 31 -9.83 -5.62 8.76
N THR A 32 -10.47 -5.13 7.70
CA THR A 32 -11.85 -5.53 7.37
C THR A 32 -11.89 -7.00 6.96
N VAL A 33 -12.86 -7.74 7.49
CA VAL A 33 -13.17 -9.11 7.08
C VAL A 33 -14.62 -9.15 6.63
N LEU A 34 -14.84 -9.37 5.34
CA LEU A 34 -16.17 -9.59 4.78
C LEU A 34 -16.47 -11.08 4.64
N GLN A 35 -17.73 -11.48 4.74
CA GLN A 35 -18.19 -12.86 4.51
C GLN A 35 -18.75 -13.01 3.09
N ALA A 36 -18.42 -14.11 2.41
CA ALA A 36 -19.04 -14.43 1.13
C ALA A 36 -20.57 -14.52 1.26
N GLY A 37 -21.28 -13.89 0.33
CA GLY A 37 -22.74 -13.81 0.32
C GLY A 37 -23.37 -12.73 1.19
N GLU A 38 -22.59 -12.01 2.01
CA GLU A 38 -23.15 -10.90 2.80
C GLU A 38 -23.36 -9.64 1.96
N LEU A 39 -24.27 -8.77 2.42
CA LEU A 39 -24.43 -7.43 1.87
C LEU A 39 -23.41 -6.50 2.51
N SER A 40 -22.70 -5.76 1.67
CA SER A 40 -21.68 -4.80 2.08
C SER A 40 -21.72 -3.56 1.18
N ASN A 41 -20.79 -2.65 1.39
CA ASN A 41 -20.61 -1.48 0.55
C ASN A 41 -19.14 -1.14 0.33
N VAL A 42 -18.89 -0.34 -0.68
CA VAL A 42 -17.65 0.39 -0.89
C VAL A 42 -17.93 1.86 -0.64
N THR A 43 -17.05 2.56 0.07
CA THR A 43 -17.11 4.03 0.19
C THR A 43 -15.76 4.65 -0.13
N TRP A 44 -15.80 5.88 -0.64
CA TRP A 44 -14.59 6.61 -1.02
C TRP A 44 -14.74 8.12 -0.79
N ASN A 45 -13.60 8.78 -0.61
CA ASN A 45 -13.48 10.22 -0.66
C ASN A 45 -13.01 10.66 -2.05
N LEU A 46 -13.31 11.92 -2.38
CA LEU A 46 -12.71 12.62 -3.51
C LEU A 46 -11.68 13.59 -2.94
N ASN A 47 -10.47 13.56 -3.46
CA ASN A 47 -9.42 14.52 -3.12
C ASN A 47 -9.57 15.81 -3.95
N THR A 48 -8.77 16.82 -3.63
CA THR A 48 -8.83 18.15 -4.27
C THR A 48 -8.40 18.14 -5.73
N ASP A 49 -7.61 17.13 -6.12
CA ASP A 49 -7.23 16.89 -7.52
C ASP A 49 -8.40 16.34 -8.34
N GLY A 50 -9.42 15.80 -7.64
CA GLY A 50 -10.75 15.49 -8.13
C GLY A 50 -10.79 14.33 -9.13
N PRO A 51 -11.96 13.67 -9.26
CA PRO A 51 -12.17 12.80 -10.40
C PRO A 51 -12.21 13.63 -11.67
N THR A 52 -11.31 13.36 -12.61
CA THR A 52 -11.41 13.90 -13.98
C THR A 52 -12.50 13.20 -14.80
N GLU A 53 -13.01 12.07 -14.29
CA GLU A 53 -13.95 11.20 -14.98
C GLU A 53 -15.40 11.47 -14.52
N PRO A 54 -16.36 11.65 -15.45
CA PRO A 54 -17.75 11.91 -15.09
C PRO A 54 -18.48 10.68 -14.54
N LEU A 55 -17.98 9.47 -14.83
CA LEU A 55 -18.53 8.20 -14.37
C LEU A 55 -17.38 7.23 -14.12
N VAL A 56 -17.46 6.45 -13.07
CA VAL A 56 -16.44 5.46 -12.67
C VAL A 56 -16.99 4.06 -12.58
N ASP A 57 -16.10 3.08 -12.68
CA ASP A 57 -16.39 1.71 -12.33
C ASP A 57 -15.69 1.40 -10.99
N VAL A 58 -16.38 0.65 -10.13
CA VAL A 58 -15.84 0.14 -8.86
C VAL A 58 -15.68 -1.35 -9.02
N ARG A 59 -14.47 -1.88 -8.81
CA ARG A 59 -14.15 -3.29 -9.00
C ARG A 59 -13.55 -3.89 -7.75
N LEU A 60 -13.94 -5.13 -7.47
CA LEU A 60 -13.20 -6.00 -6.58
C LEU A 60 -12.03 -6.60 -7.36
N VAL A 61 -10.83 -6.49 -6.80
CA VAL A 61 -9.61 -7.10 -7.33
C VAL A 61 -8.95 -7.96 -6.27
N SER A 62 -8.04 -8.85 -6.67
CA SER A 62 -7.20 -9.60 -5.74
C SER A 62 -5.80 -9.84 -6.30
N GLY A 63 -4.85 -10.10 -5.40
CA GLY A 63 -3.49 -10.50 -5.74
C GLY A 63 -2.43 -9.47 -5.36
N SER A 64 -1.22 -9.69 -5.88
CA SER A 64 -0.05 -8.86 -5.61
C SER A 64 -0.27 -7.42 -6.09
N PRO A 65 0.29 -6.40 -5.41
CA PRO A 65 0.22 -5.01 -5.88
C PRO A 65 0.75 -4.83 -7.31
N ALA A 66 1.71 -5.66 -7.72
CA ALA A 66 2.28 -5.63 -9.06
C ALA A 66 1.41 -6.34 -10.11
N ASN A 67 0.40 -7.10 -9.70
CA ASN A 67 -0.43 -7.91 -10.59
C ASN A 67 -1.84 -8.15 -10.01
N LEU A 68 -2.57 -7.06 -9.74
CA LEU A 68 -3.96 -7.13 -9.31
C LEU A 68 -4.84 -7.67 -10.44
N GLN A 69 -5.63 -8.68 -10.14
CA GLN A 69 -6.57 -9.30 -11.07
C GLN A 69 -7.99 -8.92 -10.68
N GLU A 70 -8.79 -8.50 -11.67
CA GLU A 70 -10.22 -8.26 -11.44
C GLU A 70 -10.93 -9.57 -11.08
N VAL A 71 -11.67 -9.52 -9.98
CA VAL A 71 -12.53 -10.61 -9.53
C VAL A 71 -13.93 -10.38 -10.09
N PHE A 72 -14.49 -9.18 -9.88
CA PHE A 72 -15.71 -8.72 -10.55
C PHE A 72 -15.91 -7.21 -10.43
N THR A 73 -16.74 -6.66 -11.30
CA THR A 73 -17.21 -5.27 -11.23
C THR A 73 -18.38 -5.13 -10.25
N ILE A 74 -18.19 -4.37 -9.18
CA ILE A 74 -19.20 -4.06 -8.15
C ILE A 74 -20.24 -3.08 -8.68
N CYS A 75 -19.77 -1.97 -9.26
CA CYS A 75 -20.60 -0.92 -9.82
C CYS A 75 -20.02 -0.50 -11.17
N LYS A 76 -20.89 -0.24 -12.14
CA LYS A 76 -20.47 0.21 -13.47
C LYS A 76 -21.12 1.55 -13.79
N GLY A 77 -20.29 2.50 -14.23
CA GLY A 77 -20.73 3.82 -14.67
C GLY A 77 -21.47 4.61 -13.60
N VAL A 78 -20.96 4.63 -12.37
CA VAL A 78 -21.54 5.40 -11.27
C VAL A 78 -20.96 6.80 -11.19
N ASP A 79 -21.76 7.77 -10.75
CA ASP A 79 -21.29 9.12 -10.47
C ASP A 79 -20.36 9.08 -9.24
N PRO A 80 -19.09 9.51 -9.37
CA PRO A 80 -18.14 9.48 -8.26
C PRO A 80 -18.55 10.37 -7.08
N ALA A 81 -19.45 11.33 -7.26
CA ALA A 81 -20.00 12.17 -6.20
C ALA A 81 -20.92 11.41 -5.23
N ILE A 82 -21.44 10.24 -5.63
CA ILE A 82 -22.25 9.37 -4.76
C ILE A 82 -21.42 8.80 -3.60
N LYS A 83 -20.11 8.61 -3.80
CA LYS A 83 -19.15 8.17 -2.77
C LYS A 83 -19.46 6.81 -2.13
N LYS A 84 -20.35 6.03 -2.74
CA LYS A 84 -20.82 4.75 -2.23
C LYS A 84 -21.26 3.80 -3.33
N CYS A 85 -20.99 2.52 -3.13
CA CYS A 85 -21.52 1.42 -3.92
C CYS A 85 -21.91 0.25 -3.03
N ASP A 86 -23.19 -0.08 -2.95
CA ASP A 86 -23.68 -1.26 -2.24
C ASP A 86 -23.53 -2.52 -3.11
N PHE A 87 -23.17 -3.65 -2.51
CA PHE A 87 -22.99 -4.91 -3.23
C PHE A 87 -23.18 -6.13 -2.34
N ALA A 88 -23.48 -7.27 -2.97
CA ALA A 88 -23.38 -8.57 -2.32
C ALA A 88 -21.99 -9.15 -2.61
N VAL A 89 -21.26 -9.56 -1.57
CA VAL A 89 -19.98 -10.27 -1.74
C VAL A 89 -20.25 -11.58 -2.49
N PRO A 90 -19.54 -11.91 -3.59
CA PRO A 90 -19.83 -13.11 -4.36
C PRO A 90 -19.81 -14.36 -3.48
N LEU A 91 -20.85 -15.19 -3.58
CA LEU A 91 -21.03 -16.37 -2.74
C LEU A 91 -19.93 -17.42 -2.95
N ASP A 92 -19.37 -17.47 -4.16
CA ASP A 92 -18.30 -18.35 -4.59
C ASP A 92 -16.89 -17.77 -4.35
N SER A 93 -16.77 -16.69 -3.58
CA SER A 93 -15.46 -16.13 -3.22
C SER A 93 -14.61 -17.14 -2.44
N VAL A 94 -13.34 -17.25 -2.82
CA VAL A 94 -12.35 -18.05 -2.07
C VAL A 94 -11.86 -17.22 -0.89
N THR A 95 -11.58 -17.88 0.24
CA THR A 95 -10.99 -17.18 1.38
C THR A 95 -9.59 -16.66 1.05
N ARG A 96 -9.40 -15.33 1.09
CA ARG A 96 -8.10 -14.68 0.90
C ARG A 96 -7.99 -13.38 1.69
N ILE A 97 -6.76 -12.92 1.89
CA ILE A 97 -6.41 -11.70 2.62
C ILE A 97 -5.92 -10.56 1.70
N ASP A 98 -5.91 -10.81 0.39
CA ASP A 98 -5.32 -9.96 -0.66
C ASP A 98 -6.39 -9.35 -1.59
N TYR A 99 -7.62 -9.17 -1.09
CA TYR A 99 -8.64 -8.43 -1.82
C TYR A 99 -8.43 -6.93 -1.68
N ALA A 100 -8.70 -6.18 -2.73
CA ALA A 100 -8.68 -4.72 -2.71
C ALA A 100 -9.79 -4.16 -3.61
N ILE A 101 -10.04 -2.86 -3.50
CA ILE A 101 -10.97 -2.15 -4.37
C ILE A 101 -10.18 -1.27 -5.34
N THR A 102 -10.63 -1.22 -6.60
CA THR A 102 -10.20 -0.19 -7.54
C THR A 102 -11.40 0.68 -7.97
N ILE A 103 -11.17 1.98 -8.14
CA ILE A 103 -12.17 2.95 -8.61
C ILE A 103 -11.59 3.75 -9.76
N GLY A 104 -12.33 3.84 -10.88
CA GLY A 104 -11.98 4.67 -12.04
C GLY A 104 -12.21 3.95 -13.37
N LYS A 105 -12.00 4.64 -14.50
CA LYS A 105 -12.09 4.05 -15.86
C LYS A 105 -10.77 3.97 -16.62
N SER A 106 -9.85 4.87 -16.33
CA SER A 106 -8.47 4.80 -16.83
C SER A 106 -7.55 4.22 -15.75
N PRO A 107 -6.71 3.20 -16.06
CA PRO A 107 -5.71 2.67 -15.13
C PRO A 107 -4.80 3.75 -14.53
N ASP A 108 -4.51 4.80 -15.31
CA ASP A 108 -3.70 5.93 -14.87
C ASP A 108 -4.38 6.72 -13.74
N ASN A 109 -5.72 6.70 -13.66
CA ASN A 109 -6.52 7.43 -12.67
C ASN A 109 -7.15 6.53 -11.61
N TYR A 110 -6.75 5.25 -11.53
CA TYR A 110 -7.35 4.33 -10.57
C TYR A 110 -7.00 4.73 -9.14
N GLY A 111 -8.03 4.92 -8.32
CA GLY A 111 -7.89 4.88 -6.88
C GLY A 111 -7.81 3.42 -6.42
N TYR A 112 -6.82 3.11 -5.58
CA TYR A 112 -6.64 1.79 -5.00
C TYR A 112 -6.94 1.86 -3.51
N GLY A 113 -7.75 0.92 -3.03
CA GLY A 113 -7.97 0.73 -1.59
C GLY A 113 -6.91 -0.14 -0.95
N SER A 114 -6.87 -0.10 0.38
CA SER A 114 -6.07 -1.04 1.17
C SER A 114 -6.55 -2.48 0.98
N TYR A 115 -5.67 -3.43 1.27
CA TYR A 115 -6.04 -4.83 1.31
C TYR A 115 -7.01 -5.15 2.46
N PHE A 116 -7.94 -6.05 2.19
CA PHE A 116 -8.87 -6.59 3.16
C PHE A 116 -9.11 -8.09 2.92
N THR A 117 -9.79 -8.73 3.86
CA THR A 117 -10.08 -10.17 3.81
C THR A 117 -11.51 -10.40 3.34
N ILE A 118 -11.69 -11.37 2.43
CA ILE A 118 -12.99 -12.02 2.25
C ILE A 118 -12.84 -13.44 2.78
N ASN A 119 -13.70 -13.80 3.73
CA ASN A 119 -13.86 -15.14 4.24
C ASN A 119 -14.98 -15.83 3.46
N GLY A 120 -14.61 -16.78 2.61
CA GLY A 120 -15.53 -17.55 1.79
C GLY A 120 -15.19 -19.03 1.88
N THR A 121 -14.90 -19.67 0.75
CA THR A 121 -14.53 -21.09 0.76
C THR A 121 -13.05 -21.26 1.16
N GLY A 122 -12.79 -22.03 2.21
CA GLY A 122 -11.44 -22.35 2.67
C GLY A 122 -11.06 -21.64 3.97
N LEU A 123 -9.90 -21.99 4.52
CA LEU A 123 -9.37 -21.37 5.74
C LEU A 123 -8.71 -20.03 5.44
N ILE A 124 -8.73 -19.10 6.39
CA ILE A 124 -7.98 -17.84 6.30
C ILE A 124 -6.48 -18.18 6.25
N PRO A 125 -5.77 -17.82 5.16
CA PRO A 125 -4.35 -18.08 5.09
C PRO A 125 -3.62 -17.23 6.14
N PRO A 126 -2.54 -17.74 6.75
CA PRO A 126 -1.69 -16.91 7.61
C PRO A 126 -1.09 -15.74 6.83
N ASN A 127 -0.96 -14.59 7.48
CA ASN A 127 -0.28 -13.44 6.90
C ASN A 127 1.23 -13.56 7.15
N TYR A 128 1.99 -13.85 6.09
CA TYR A 128 3.45 -13.95 6.12
C TYR A 128 4.18 -12.73 5.55
N GLY A 129 3.43 -11.69 5.19
CA GLY A 129 3.96 -10.50 4.54
C GLY A 129 3.94 -9.27 5.43
N CYS A 130 4.20 -8.12 4.82
CA CYS A 130 3.99 -6.84 5.48
C CYS A 130 2.48 -6.72 5.81
N PRO A 131 2.09 -6.46 7.07
CA PRO A 131 0.73 -6.72 7.55
C PRO A 131 -0.43 -6.19 6.68
N ASN A 132 -0.28 -5.01 6.10
CA ASN A 132 -1.33 -4.35 5.32
C ASN A 132 -1.14 -4.50 3.80
N MET A 133 -0.29 -5.44 3.39
CA MET A 133 0.05 -5.73 1.99
C MET A 133 -0.52 -7.08 1.53
N GLY A 134 -1.65 -7.52 2.10
CA GLY A 134 -2.33 -8.74 1.65
C GLY A 134 -1.50 -10.02 1.73
N GLY A 135 -0.55 -10.10 2.68
CA GLY A 135 0.36 -11.25 2.79
C GLY A 135 1.61 -11.17 1.92
N TYR A 136 1.83 -10.07 1.19
CA TYR A 136 3.01 -9.86 0.36
C TYR A 136 4.15 -9.15 1.11
N ASN A 137 5.38 -9.56 0.81
CA ASN A 137 6.57 -8.83 1.21
C ASN A 137 6.80 -7.61 0.32
N CYS A 138 7.55 -6.65 0.84
CA CYS A 138 7.94 -5.49 0.08
C CYS A 138 8.95 -5.83 -1.02
N GLU A 139 8.82 -5.17 -2.17
CA GLU A 139 9.62 -5.41 -3.36
C GLU A 139 9.93 -4.12 -4.12
N GLY A 140 10.91 -4.21 -5.05
CA GLY A 140 11.22 -3.15 -6.00
C GLY A 140 11.45 -1.77 -5.37
N ASP A 141 10.70 -0.78 -5.86
CA ASP A 141 10.84 0.65 -5.52
C ASP A 141 10.25 1.04 -4.16
N ILE A 142 9.54 0.12 -3.48
CA ILE A 142 8.98 0.30 -2.14
C ILE A 142 9.52 -0.77 -1.18
N PRO A 143 10.85 -0.78 -0.93
CA PRO A 143 11.54 -1.97 -0.44
C PRO A 143 11.39 -2.26 1.06
N CYS A 144 10.73 -1.39 1.83
CA CYS A 144 10.72 -1.42 3.29
C CYS A 144 9.31 -1.55 3.85
N CYS A 145 9.12 -2.52 4.74
CA CYS A 145 7.90 -2.65 5.53
C CYS A 145 7.98 -1.74 6.74
N GLY A 146 7.18 -0.67 6.73
CA GLY A 146 7.11 0.32 7.80
C GLY A 146 6.46 -0.21 9.08
N THR A 147 6.50 0.62 10.12
CA THR A 147 5.83 0.30 11.40
C THR A 147 4.31 0.28 11.28
N ASP A 148 3.78 1.01 10.30
CA ASP A 148 2.37 1.05 9.93
C ASP A 148 1.94 -0.19 9.14
N GLY A 149 2.86 -1.09 8.77
CA GLY A 149 2.57 -2.33 8.06
C GLY A 149 2.38 -2.16 6.56
N TYR A 150 2.79 -1.03 5.98
CA TYR A 150 2.80 -0.81 4.52
C TYR A 150 4.21 -0.84 3.95
N CYS A 151 4.29 -1.19 2.66
CA CYS A 151 5.54 -1.10 1.91
C CYS A 151 5.76 0.33 1.41
N GLY A 152 6.96 0.85 1.63
CA GLY A 152 7.33 2.18 1.16
C GLY A 152 8.84 2.37 1.06
N LYS A 153 9.23 3.62 0.86
CA LYS A 153 10.62 4.05 0.69
C LYS A 153 10.90 5.28 1.55
N GLY A 154 12.18 5.53 1.85
CA GLY A 154 12.58 6.69 2.63
C GLY A 154 12.59 6.42 4.13
N ALA A 155 12.88 7.46 4.93
CA ALA A 155 13.15 7.29 6.36
C ALA A 155 11.92 6.80 7.15
N ASP A 156 10.71 7.16 6.73
CA ASP A 156 9.48 6.80 7.44
C ASP A 156 9.17 5.30 7.36
N PHE A 157 9.59 4.65 6.26
CA PHE A 157 9.40 3.21 6.04
C PHE A 157 10.66 2.40 6.34
N CYS A 158 11.82 2.88 5.87
CA CYS A 158 13.11 2.18 5.96
C CYS A 158 13.90 2.52 7.23
N GLY A 159 13.41 3.43 8.07
CA GLY A 159 14.11 3.89 9.27
C GLY A 159 13.77 3.07 10.51
N THR A 160 13.63 3.76 11.64
CA THR A 160 13.32 3.14 12.93
C THR A 160 12.01 2.35 12.86
N GLY A 161 12.08 1.08 13.26
CA GLY A 161 10.92 0.19 13.29
C GLY A 161 10.58 -0.46 11.93
N CYS A 162 11.40 -0.24 10.90
CA CYS A 162 11.35 -1.06 9.68
C CYS A 162 11.44 -2.54 10.02
N GLN A 163 10.57 -3.36 9.43
CA GLN A 163 10.43 -4.79 9.72
C GLN A 163 11.25 -5.61 8.70
N PRO A 164 12.48 -6.06 9.03
CA PRO A 164 13.40 -6.60 8.04
C PRO A 164 12.96 -7.94 7.45
N GLN A 165 12.15 -8.72 8.19
CA GLN A 165 11.64 -10.00 7.74
C GLN A 165 10.64 -9.89 6.58
N PHE A 166 10.03 -8.73 6.39
CA PHE A 166 9.07 -8.45 5.30
C PHE A 166 9.62 -7.44 4.28
N SER A 167 10.88 -7.03 4.44
CA SER A 167 11.54 -6.03 3.61
C SER A 167 12.55 -6.68 2.68
N VAL A 168 12.91 -5.98 1.60
CA VAL A 168 14.06 -6.37 0.78
C VAL A 168 15.32 -6.37 1.66
N LYS A 169 16.16 -7.40 1.51
CA LYS A 169 17.36 -7.61 2.35
C LYS A 169 18.27 -6.37 2.34
N GLY A 170 18.52 -5.82 3.53
CA GLY A 170 19.40 -4.66 3.71
C GLY A 170 18.73 -3.31 3.49
N SER A 171 17.45 -3.27 3.15
CA SER A 171 16.71 -2.01 2.90
C SER A 171 16.30 -1.30 4.18
N CYS A 172 16.02 -2.03 5.25
CA CYS A 172 15.87 -1.45 6.57
C CYS A 172 17.21 -0.90 7.02
N LYS A 173 17.29 0.43 7.21
CA LYS A 173 18.45 1.07 7.78
C LYS A 173 18.56 0.61 9.22
N ALA A 174 19.73 0.13 9.60
CA ALA A 174 20.05 0.00 11.01
C ALA A 174 19.83 1.37 11.62
N VAL A 175 18.98 1.45 12.65
CA VAL A 175 18.97 2.60 13.52
C VAL A 175 20.40 2.67 14.04
N THR A 176 21.19 3.61 13.52
CA THR A 176 22.42 3.97 14.21
C THR A 176 21.91 4.45 15.54
N ASN A 177 21.96 3.59 16.55
CA ASN A 177 21.93 4.02 17.92
C ASN A 177 23.13 4.96 18.02
N THR A 178 22.91 6.24 17.72
CA THR A 178 23.57 7.32 18.41
C THR A 178 23.04 7.21 19.85
N LEU A 179 23.48 6.16 20.54
CA LEU A 179 23.94 6.34 21.90
C LEU A 179 24.91 7.50 21.76
N ALA A 180 24.42 8.71 22.06
CA ALA A 180 25.30 9.72 22.60
C ALA A 180 26.21 8.96 23.55
N LYS A 181 27.53 9.08 23.35
CA LYS A 181 28.58 8.43 24.12
C LYS A 181 28.45 8.90 25.58
N GLY A 182 27.42 8.41 26.27
CA GLY A 182 27.20 8.56 27.67
C GLY A 182 28.34 7.83 28.34
N ALA A 183 29.03 8.54 29.22
CA ALA A 183 30.13 8.02 29.99
C ALA A 183 29.80 6.60 30.48
N ALA A 184 30.75 5.68 30.31
CA ALA A 184 30.65 4.32 30.80
C ALA A 184 30.13 4.33 32.26
N PRO A 185 29.12 3.51 32.61
CA PRO A 185 28.70 3.40 34.00
C PRO A 185 29.89 2.88 34.82
N LYS A 186 30.33 3.68 35.80
CA LYS A 186 31.34 3.24 36.78
C LYS A 186 30.78 1.98 37.47
N ARG A 187 31.38 0.81 37.20
CA ARG A 187 31.09 -0.39 37.98
C ARG A 187 31.45 -0.11 39.43
N ARG A 188 30.45 -0.05 40.31
CA ARG A 188 30.67 -0.06 41.75
C ARG A 188 31.07 -1.50 42.11
N ARG A 189 32.35 -1.69 42.42
CA ARG A 189 32.87 -2.91 43.05
C ARG A 189 32.15 -3.04 44.41
N ILE A 190 31.36 -4.09 44.55
CA ILE A 190 30.84 -4.52 45.86
C ILE A 190 31.85 -5.53 46.37
N ASP A 191 32.73 -5.10 47.26
CA ASP A 191 33.58 -6.01 48.03
C ASP A 191 32.69 -6.63 49.12
N TYR A 192 32.52 -7.94 49.09
CA TYR A 192 31.89 -8.70 50.17
C TYR A 192 32.91 -8.87 51.29
N TYR A 193 32.58 -8.37 52.49
CA TYR A 193 33.22 -8.74 53.75
C TYR A 193 32.56 -10.01 54.30
#